data_AF-A0A1M6ECN4-F1
#
_entry.id   AF-A0A1M6ECN4-F1
#
_cell.length_a   1.000
_cell.length_b   1.000
_cell.length_c   1.000
_cell.angle_alpha   90.00
_cell.angle_beta   90.00
_cell.angle_gamma   90.00
#
_symmetry.space_group_name_H-M   'P 1'
#
loop_
_entity.id
_entity.type
_entity.pdbx_description
1 polymer ?
#
loop_
_entity_poly.entity_id
_entity_poly.type
_entity_poly.pdbx_seq_one_letter_code
_entity_poly.pdbx_strand_id
1 'polypeptide(L)' 'MPATIVYDPNLSQQSREYLIQLEEHLGEMNQNNQEVRDVLLYLNKLITIHASISKVTTMKVDTAK' A
#
# COMPACT_ATOMS: atom_id res chain seq x y z
N MET A 1 15.57 -5.70 -15.79
CA MET A 1 14.85 -6.58 -14.85
C MET A 1 13.91 -5.68 -14.05
N PRO A 2 12.61 -6.00 -13.90
CA PRO A 2 11.74 -5.24 -13.02
C PRO A 2 12.29 -5.36 -11.60
N ALA A 3 12.58 -4.24 -10.95
CA ALA A 3 13.01 -4.23 -9.56
C ALA A 3 11.83 -4.72 -8.71
N THR A 4 11.85 -5.99 -8.32
CA THR A 4 10.92 -6.54 -7.35
C THR A 4 11.26 -5.87 -6.03
N ILE A 5 10.47 -4.87 -5.64
CA ILE A 5 10.56 -4.27 -4.31
C ILE A 5 10.24 -5.41 -3.33
N VAL A 6 11.26 -5.83 -2.58
CA VAL A 6 11.12 -6.84 -1.53
C VAL A 6 10.11 -6.31 -0.53
N TYR A 7 9.18 -7.17 -0.10
CA TYR A 7 8.20 -6.74 0.88
C TYR A 7 8.88 -6.32 2.18
N ASP A 8 8.58 -5.10 2.60
CA ASP A 8 8.95 -4.58 3.90
C ASP A 8 7.67 -4.20 4.66
N PRO A 9 7.36 -4.88 5.78
CA PRO A 9 6.19 -4.57 6.59
C PRO A 9 6.19 -3.14 7.15
N ASN A 10 7.37 -2.62 7.50
CA ASN A 10 7.52 -1.25 7.98
C ASN A 10 7.26 -0.27 6.84
N LEU A 11 7.77 -0.55 5.64
CA LEU A 11 7.49 0.27 4.45
C LEU A 11 6.00 0.26 4.11
N SER A 12 5.34 -0.89 4.19
CA SER A 12 3.89 -1.00 3.96
C SER A 12 3.09 -0.21 4.99
N GLN A 13 3.51 -0.23 6.26
CA GLN A 13 2.85 0.52 7.33
C GLN A 13 3.06 2.03 7.15
N GLN A 14 4.29 2.46 6.90
CA GLN A 14 4.63 3.86 6.60
C GLN A 14 3.87 4.36 5.37
N SER A 15 3.75 3.56 4.32
CA SER A 15 3.01 3.92 3.12
C SER A 15 1.51 4.16 3.39
N ARG A 16 0.92 3.44 4.35
CA ARG A 16 -0.47 3.70 4.79
C ARG A 16 -0.59 5.00 5.55
N GLU A 17 0.36 5.29 6.44
CA GLU A 17 0.38 6.53 7.22
C GLU A 17 0.56 7.76 6.30
N TYR A 18 1.44 7.66 5.30
CA TYR A 18 1.57 8.72 4.28
C TYR A 18 0.30 8.88 3.45
N LEU A 19 -0.40 7.79 3.13
CA LEU A 19 -1.66 7.87 2.38
C LEU A 19 -2.76 8.58 3.18
N ILE A 20 -2.84 8.34 4.49
CA ILE A 20 -3.79 9.02 5.40
C ILE A 20 -3.49 10.52 5.48
N GLN A 21 -2.23 10.90 5.68
CA GLN A 21 -1.82 12.31 5.70
C GLN A 21 -2.12 13.02 4.37
N LEU A 22 -1.94 12.31 3.24
CA LEU A 22 -2.28 12.83 1.92
C LEU A 22 -3.79 13.05 1.77
N GLU A 23 -4.61 12.09 2.23
CA GLU A 23 -6.07 12.21 2.21
C GLU A 23 -6.56 13.38 3.07
N GLU A 24 -6.00 13.56 4.28
CA GLU A 24 -6.29 14.69 5.16
C GLU A 24 -5.94 16.03 4.49
N HIS A 25 -4.72 16.15 3.93
CA HIS A 25 -4.27 17.37 3.26
C HIS A 25 -5.14 17.73 2.04
N LEU A 26 -5.52 16.73 1.25
CA LEU A 26 -6.41 16.92 0.10
C LEU A 26 -7.84 17.32 0.52
N GLY A 27 -8.29 16.80 1.66
CA GLY A 27 -9.54 17.20 2.31
C GLY A 27 -9.52 18.67 2.72
N GLU A 28 -8.43 19.12 3.36
CA GLU A 28 -8.23 20.53 3.77
C GLU A 28 -8.18 21.49 2.57
N MET A 29 -7.59 21.06 1.45
CA MET A 29 -7.52 21.85 0.20
C MET A 29 -8.83 21.85 -0.60
N ASN A 30 -9.88 21.18 -0.13
CA ASN A 30 -11.14 20.96 -0.86
C ASN A 30 -10.94 20.33 -2.25
N GLN A 31 -9.83 19.60 -2.44
CA GLN A 31 -9.44 18.91 -3.68
C GLN A 31 -10.09 17.51 -3.75
N ASN A 32 -11.32 17.42 -3.23
CA ASN A 32 -12.02 16.15 -2.99
C ASN A 32 -12.76 15.66 -4.26
N ASN A 33 -12.12 15.80 -5.42
CA ASN A 33 -12.70 15.39 -6.69
C ASN A 33 -12.65 13.85 -6.84
N GLN A 34 -13.44 13.33 -7.77
CA GLN A 34 -13.57 11.88 -7.97
C GLN A 34 -12.23 11.24 -8.39
N GLU A 35 -11.43 11.94 -9.21
CA GLU A 35 -10.14 11.46 -9.70
C GLU A 35 -9.13 11.25 -8.55
N VAL A 36 -9.07 12.19 -7.61
CA VAL A 36 -8.22 12.10 -6.42
C VAL A 36 -8.63 10.91 -5.55
N ARG A 37 -9.92 10.67 -5.35
CA ARG A 37 -10.42 9.50 -4.62
C ARG A 37 -10.06 8.19 -5.30
N ASP A 38 -10.16 8.14 -6.62
CA ASP A 38 -9.81 6.95 -7.39
C ASP A 38 -8.29 6.65 -7.31
N VAL A 39 -7.45 7.69 -7.31
CA VAL A 39 -5.99 7.56 -7.10
C VAL A 39 -5.68 7.09 -5.69
N LEU A 40 -6.28 7.67 -4.66
CA LEU A 40 -6.09 7.24 -3.26
C LEU A 40 -6.51 5.77 -3.07
N LEU A 41 -7.64 5.37 -3.66
CA LEU A 41 -8.12 4.00 -3.63
C LEU A 41 -7.16 3.04 -4.34
N TYR A 42 -6.60 3.45 -5.48
CA TYR A 42 -5.61 2.66 -6.21
C TYR A 42 -4.33 2.45 -5.39
N LEU A 43 -3.81 3.52 -4.77
CA LEU A 43 -2.63 3.45 -3.89
C LEU A 43 -2.89 2.51 -2.69
N ASN A 44 -4.06 2.60 -2.06
CA ASN A 44 -4.42 1.71 -0.96
C ASN A 44 -4.46 0.23 -1.38
N LYS A 45 -5.02 -0.06 -2.56
CA LYS A 45 -5.04 -1.42 -3.13
C LYS A 45 -3.62 -1.93 -3.39
N LEU A 46 -2.73 -1.11 -3.93
CA LEU A 46 -1.33 -1.49 -4.16
C LEU A 46 -0.61 -1.84 -2.85
N ILE A 47 -0.75 -1.01 -1.82
CA ILE A 47 -0.14 -1.28 -0.50
C ILE A 47 -0.70 -2.58 0.10
N THR A 48 -2.01 -2.81 -0.03
CA THR A 48 -2.67 -4.02 0.46
C THR A 48 -2.20 -5.27 -0.29
N ILE A 49 -2.01 -5.20 -1.61
CA ILE A 49 -1.46 -6.29 -2.41
C ILE A 49 -0.01 -6.56 -2.00
N HIS A 50 0.80 -5.52 -1.80
CA HIS A 50 2.18 -5.66 -1.33
C HIS A 50 2.24 -6.41 0.02
N ALA A 51 1.38 -6.04 0.97
CA ALA A 51 1.20 -6.76 2.25
C ALA A 51 0.74 -8.20 2.09
N SER A 52 -0.19 -8.46 1.18
CA SER A 52 -0.78 -9.79 0.97
C SER A 52 0.17 -10.76 0.29
N ILE A 53 0.97 -10.29 -0.69
CA ILE A 53 1.97 -11.09 -1.39
C ILE A 53 3.02 -11.63 -0.41
N SER A 54 3.40 -10.84 0.60
CA SER A 54 4.31 -11.34 1.63
C SER A 54 3.69 -12.42 2.49
N LYS A 55 2.42 -12.30 2.86
CA LYS A 55 1.74 -13.32 3.67
C LYS A 55 1.69 -14.66 2.93
N VAL A 56 1.51 -14.63 1.61
CA VAL A 56 1.58 -15.84 0.76
C VAL A 56 3.01 -16.37 0.62
N THR A 57 4.00 -15.48 0.55
CA THR A 57 5.41 -15.88 0.41
C THR A 57 5.96 -16.50 1.70
N THR A 58 5.62 -16.00 2.88
CA THR A 58 6.02 -16.60 4.17
C THR A 58 5.34 -17.94 4.43
N MET A 59 4.04 -18.09 4.11
CA MET A 59 3.34 -19.38 4.27
C MET A 59 3.89 -20.51 3.38
N LYS A 60 4.53 -20.19 2.25
CA LYS A 60 5.18 -21.19 1.38
C LYS A 60 6.53 -21.68 1.89
N VAL A 61 7.17 -20.96 2.83
CA VAL A 61 8.47 -21.37 3.39
C VAL A 61 8.29 -22.33 4.58
N ASP A 62 7.21 -22.19 5.35
CA ASP A 62 6.93 -23.03 6.53
C ASP A 62 6.37 -24.44 6.22
N THR A 63 6.10 -24.78 4.96
CA THR A 63 5.60 -26.12 4.56
C THR A 63 6.70 -27.06 4.05
N ALA A 64 7.96 -26.63 4.10
CA ALA A 64 9.13 -27.47 3.81
C ALA A 64 9.95 -27.68 5.08
N LYS A 65 9.41 -28.46 6.03
CA LYS A 65 10.20 -29.05 7.12
C LYS A 65 9.73 -30.47 7.40
#